data_AF-A0A382K4T2-F1
#
_entry.id   AF-A0A382K4T2-F1
#
_cell.length_a   1.000
_cell.length_b   1.000
_cell.length_c   1.000
_cell.angle_alpha   90.00
_cell.angle_beta   90.00
_cell.angle_gamma   90.00
#
_symmetry.space_group_name_H-M   'P 1'
#
loop_
_entity.id
_entity.type
_entity.pdbx_description
1 polymer ?
#
loop_
_entity_poly.entity_id
_entity_poly.type
_entity_poly.pdbx_seq_one_letter_code
_entity_poly.pdbx_strand_id
1 'polypeptide(L)' 'VTSVRLVDENGEMLGVLPVQDALERARESGLDLVEVSPNAAPPV' A
#
# COMPACT_ATOMS: atom_id res chain seq x y z
N VAL A 1 -4.34 4.28 11.00
CA VAL A 1 -4.26 4.44 9.53
C VAL A 1 -5.48 3.77 8.93
N THR A 2 -6.25 4.49 8.11
CA THR A 2 -7.46 3.96 7.45
C THR A 2 -7.22 3.68 5.97
N SER A 3 -6.36 4.48 5.34
CA SER A 3 -5.96 4.34 3.94
C SER A 3 -4.48 4.62 3.75
N VAL A 4 -3.92 4.05 2.67
CA VAL A 4 -2.53 4.19 2.25
C VAL A 4 -2.48 4.48 0.76
N ARG A 5 -1.44 5.18 0.30
CA ARG A 5 -1.11 5.32 -1.11
C ARG A 5 -0.26 4.13 -1.52
N LEU A 6 -0.85 3.17 -2.24
CA LEU A 6 -0.19 1.95 -2.63
C LEU A 6 0.69 2.16 -3.87
N VAL A 7 1.91 1.63 -3.81
CA VAL A 7 2.84 1.48 -4.92
C VAL A 7 3.13 0.00 -5.07
N ASP A 8 3.06 -0.52 -6.29
CA ASP A 8 3.34 -1.93 -6.57
C ASP A 8 4.85 -2.24 -6.69
N GLU A 9 5.20 -3.51 -6.91
CA GLU A 9 6.58 -3.95 -7.07
C GLU A 9 7.29 -3.37 -8.31
N ASN A 10 6.54 -2.89 -9.30
CA ASN A 10 7.06 -2.26 -10.52
C ASN A 10 7.22 -0.74 -10.37
N GLY A 11 6.82 -0.18 -9.23
CA GLY A 11 6.82 1.27 -8.99
C GLY A 11 5.58 1.98 -9.54
N GLU A 12 4.54 1.26 -9.94
CA GLU A 12 3.28 1.83 -10.40
C GLU A 12 2.44 2.31 -9.21
N MET A 13 1.93 3.54 -9.31
CA MET A 13 1.02 4.09 -8.30
C MET A 13 -0.40 3.58 -8.55
N LEU A 14 -0.85 2.67 -7.68
CA LEU A 14 -2.20 2.10 -7.74
C LEU A 14 -3.26 3.00 -7.08
N GLY A 15 -2.84 4.06 -6.40
CA GLY A 15 -3.71 5.07 -5.80
C GLY A 15 -3.91 4.91 -4.30
N VAL A 16 -4.95 5.54 -3.75
CA VAL A 16 -5.24 5.50 -2.31
C VAL A 16 -6.27 4.41 -2.03
N LEU A 17 -5.88 3.42 -1.24
CA LEU A 17 -6.70 2.25 -0.91
C LEU A 17 -6.87 2.12 0.60
N PRO A 18 -7.94 1.47 1.07
CA PRO A 18 -8.01 0.98 2.44
C PRO A 18 -6.80 0.09 2.77
N VAL A 19 -6.33 0.14 4.01
CA VAL A 19 -5.19 -0.69 4.45
C VAL A 19 -5.47 -2.18 4.27
N GLN A 20 -6.73 -2.61 4.49
CA GLN A 20 -7.12 -4.02 4.32
C GLN A 20 -6.97 -4.49 2.88
N ASP A 21 -7.50 -3.72 1.92
CA ASP A 21 -7.36 -4.01 0.48
C ASP A 21 -5.88 -4.06 0.05
N ALA A 22 -5.03 -3.18 0.60
CA ALA A 22 -3.59 -3.20 0.34
C ALA A 22 -2.91 -4.46 0.88
N LEU A 23 -3.29 -4.91 2.09
CA LEU A 23 -2.79 -6.15 2.69
C LEU A 23 -3.26 -7.40 1.94
N GLU A 24 -4.51 -7.41 1.47
CA GLU A 24 -5.05 -8.52 0.67
C GLU A 24 -4.29 -8.64 -0.65
N ARG A 25 -4.08 -7.53 -1.36
CA ARG A 25 -3.29 -7.51 -2.61
C ARG A 25 -1.88 -8.01 -2.41
N ALA A 26 -1.20 -7.57 -1.35
CA ALA A 26 0.13 -8.07 -1.02
C ALA A 26 0.11 -9.59 -0.83
N ARG A 27 -0.85 -10.12 -0.05
CA ARG A 27 -1.01 -11.57 0.12
C ARG A 27 -1.29 -12.32 -1.18
N GLU A 28 -2.18 -11.81 -2.03
CA GLU A 28 -2.51 -12.41 -3.32
C GLU A 28 -1.31 -12.46 -4.26
N SER A 29 -0.46 -11.45 -4.23
CA SER A 29 0.81 -11.40 -4.97
C SER A 29 1.95 -12.16 -4.30
N GLY A 30 1.76 -12.71 -3.09
CA GLY A 30 2.84 -13.35 -2.33
C GLY A 30 3.93 -12.38 -1.85
N LEU A 31 3.56 -11.11 -1.69
CA LEU A 31 4.42 -10.02 -1.23
C LEU A 31 4.03 -9.55 0.18
N ASP A 32 4.88 -8.73 0.78
CA ASP A 32 4.61 -8.03 2.02
C ASP A 32 4.29 -6.55 1.77
N LEU A 33 3.31 -6.01 2.50
CA LEU A 33 3.05 -4.57 2.52
C LEU A 33 4.04 -3.90 3.48
N VAL A 34 4.83 -2.97 2.98
CA VAL A 34 5.80 -2.19 3.76
C VAL A 34 5.47 -0.72 3.67
N GLU A 35 5.33 -0.06 4.82
CA GLU A 35 5.17 1.40 4.89
C GLU A 35 6.55 2.06 4.71
N VAL A 36 6.69 2.87 3.68
CA VAL A 36 7.95 3.56 3.32
C VAL A 36 7.95 5.02 3.77
N SER A 37 6.77 5.64 3.91
CA SER A 37 6.64 7.03 4.35
C SER A 37 5.51 7.21 5.37
N PRO A 38 5.76 6.92 6.67
CA PRO A 38 4.76 7.02 7.75
C PRO A 38 4.15 8.41 7.91
N ASN A 39 4.90 9.45 7.58
CA ASN A 39 4.51 10.85 7.82
C ASN A 39 3.72 11.47 6.66
N ALA A 40 3.54 10.75 5.55
CA ALA A 40 2.73 11.23 4.43
C ALA A 40 1.22 11.18 4.76
N ALA A 41 0.42 11.99 4.05
CA ALA A 41 -1.02 12.03 4.19
C ALA A 41 -1.71 11.81 2.82
N PRO A 42 -2.15 10.58 2.49
CA PRO A 42 -2.03 9.33 3.28
C PRO A 42 -0.60 8.75 3.29
N PRO A 43 -0.27 7.86 4.26
CA PRO A 43 1.02 7.16 4.29
C PRO A 43 1.26 6.40 2.99
N VAL A 44 2.53 6.24 2.61
CA VAL A 44 2.96 5.48 1.42
C VAL A 44 3.55 4.16 1.89
#